data_AF-A0A7J3QDI6-F1
#
_entry.id   AF-A0A7J3QDI6-F1
#
_cell.length_a   1.000
_cell.length_b   1.000
_cell.length_c   1.000
_cell.angle_alpha   90.00
_cell.angle_beta   90.00
_cell.angle_gamma   90.00
#
_symmetry.space_group_name_H-M   'P 1'
#
loop_
_entity.id
_entity.type
_entity.pdbx_description
1 polymer ?
#
loop_
_entity_poly.entity_id
_entity_poly.type
_entity_poly.pdbx_seq_one_letter_code
_entity_poly.pdbx_strand_id
1 'polypeptide(L)'
;MKYVKIHRSAVLGAYIYLGIEMNILLIQSRNEEETAEIIKRIALYQQRKKYNLQTLSRPVSKIKNGNITQWQLFILQCFPHIGPKIAQRIIEKFQNLHNFCNASITELSRIEGLSEKKAAEIYQIINSSIGKSKKVDEGKYIVNYIRKEEKTEDDVTQ
;
A
#
# COMPACT_ATOMS: atom_id res chain seq x y z
N MET A 1 -27.53 -0.46 -31.88
CA MET A 1 -26.54 0.06 -30.89
C MET A 1 -26.11 1.45 -31.33
N LYS A 2 -26.32 2.49 -30.50
CA LYS A 2 -25.82 3.86 -30.79
C LYS A 2 -24.35 3.94 -30.38
N TYR A 3 -23.47 4.31 -31.32
CA TYR A 3 -22.06 4.57 -31.03
C TYR A 3 -21.90 6.00 -30.51
N VAL A 4 -21.34 6.16 -29.32
CA VAL A 4 -20.96 7.47 -28.77
C VAL A 4 -19.67 7.89 -29.46
N LYS A 5 -19.70 9.03 -30.16
CA LYS A 5 -18.54 9.57 -30.87
C LYS A 5 -17.64 10.28 -29.84
N ILE A 6 -16.56 9.62 -29.45
CA ILE A 6 -15.60 10.19 -28.49
C ILE A 6 -14.73 11.22 -29.22
N HIS A 7 -14.63 12.43 -28.67
CA HIS A 7 -13.78 13.48 -29.22
C HIS A 7 -12.30 13.20 -28.92
N ARG A 8 -11.41 13.52 -29.87
CA ARG A 8 -9.96 13.33 -29.71
C ARG A 8 -9.41 14.00 -28.44
N SER A 9 -9.93 15.17 -28.09
CA SER A 9 -9.54 15.90 -26.87
C SER A 9 -9.83 15.12 -25.59
N ALA A 10 -10.91 14.35 -25.54
CA ALA A 10 -11.25 13.56 -24.37
C ALA A 10 -10.25 12.42 -24.15
N VAL A 11 -9.84 11.75 -25.25
CA VAL A 11 -8.83 10.68 -25.21
C VAL A 11 -7.46 11.23 -24.80
N LEU A 12 -7.06 12.38 -25.35
CA LEU A 12 -5.80 13.02 -25.00
C LEU A 12 -5.78 13.49 -23.54
N GLY A 13 -6.87 14.09 -23.06
CA GLY A 13 -7.01 14.49 -21.66
C GLY A 13 -6.88 13.31 -20.70
N ALA A 14 -7.51 12.18 -21.02
CA ALA A 14 -7.38 10.95 -20.26
C ALA A 14 -5.94 10.41 -20.27
N TYR A 15 -5.28 10.42 -21.43
CA TYR A 15 -3.89 9.96 -21.56
C TYR A 15 -2.93 10.80 -20.71
N ILE A 16 -3.11 12.12 -20.71
CA ILE A 16 -2.30 13.06 -19.93
C ILE A 16 -2.55 12.85 -18.42
N TYR A 17 -3.81 12.73 -18.01
CA TYR A 17 -4.17 12.52 -16.60
C TYR A 17 -3.56 11.21 -16.06
N LEU A 18 -3.66 10.11 -16.81
CA LEU A 18 -3.07 8.83 -16.45
C LEU A 18 -1.55 8.91 -16.31
N GLY A 19 -0.88 9.59 -17.25
CA GLY A 19 0.58 9.69 -17.28
C GLY A 19 1.17 10.64 -16.24
N ILE A 20 0.57 11.82 -16.06
CA ILE A 20 1.13 12.89 -15.21
C ILE A 20 0.61 12.79 -13.78
N GLU A 21 -0.72 12.78 -13.61
CA GLU A 21 -1.34 12.86 -12.28
C GLU A 21 -1.27 11.52 -11.56
N MET A 22 -1.66 10.44 -12.25
CA MET A 22 -1.67 9.10 -11.67
C MET A 22 -0.30 8.41 -11.72
N ASN A 23 0.66 8.98 -12.45
CA ASN A 23 2.00 8.40 -12.66
C ASN A 23 1.96 6.94 -13.16
N ILE A 24 0.99 6.63 -14.04
CA ILE A 24 0.84 5.31 -14.66
C ILE A 24 1.63 5.28 -15.97
N LEU A 25 2.46 4.26 -16.14
CA LEU A 25 3.22 4.06 -17.37
C LEU A 25 2.30 3.57 -18.50
N LEU A 26 2.13 4.41 -19.52
CA LEU A 26 1.40 4.10 -20.74
C LEU A 26 2.39 3.82 -21.88
N ILE A 27 2.43 2.57 -22.36
CA ILE A 27 3.23 2.18 -23.53
C ILE A 27 2.26 1.73 -24.61
N GLN A 28 2.33 2.36 -25.78
CA GLN A 28 1.56 1.95 -26.94
C GLN A 28 2.35 0.93 -27.76
N SER A 29 1.68 -0.15 -28.15
CA SER A 29 2.17 -1.14 -29.10
C SER A 29 1.28 -1.15 -30.34
N ARG A 30 1.88 -1.43 -31.50
CA ARG A 30 1.19 -1.45 -32.80
C ARG A 30 0.62 -2.82 -33.11
N ASN A 31 1.22 -3.89 -32.59
CA ASN A 31 0.80 -5.27 -32.80
C ASN A 31 1.10 -6.16 -31.58
N GLU A 32 0.63 -7.40 -31.65
CA GLU A 32 0.79 -8.40 -30.59
C GLU A 32 2.27 -8.74 -30.33
N GLU A 33 3.07 -8.82 -31.40
CA GLU A 33 4.52 -9.11 -31.32
C GLU A 33 5.30 -8.01 -30.58
N GLU A 34 5.03 -6.74 -30.90
CA GLU A 34 5.65 -5.61 -30.22
C GLU A 34 5.22 -5.54 -28.76
N THR A 35 3.95 -5.86 -28.48
CA THR A 35 3.44 -5.99 -27.11
C THR A 35 4.22 -7.05 -26.32
N ALA A 36 4.41 -8.24 -26.92
CA ALA A 36 5.15 -9.33 -26.30
C ALA A 36 6.63 -8.96 -26.05
N GLU A 37 7.27 -8.28 -26.99
CA GLU A 37 8.66 -7.81 -26.85
C GLU A 37 8.79 -6.74 -25.76
N ILE A 38 7.85 -5.79 -25.67
CA ILE A 38 7.79 -4.79 -24.59
C ILE A 38 7.70 -5.47 -23.23
N ILE A 39 6.75 -6.41 -23.06
CA ILE A 39 6.57 -7.15 -21.81
C ILE A 39 7.85 -7.91 -21.43
N LYS A 40 8.46 -8.61 -22.39
CA LYS A 40 9.71 -9.35 -22.19
C LYS A 40 10.84 -8.43 -21.73
N ARG A 41 11.01 -7.25 -22.35
CA ARG A 41 12.05 -6.29 -21.96
C ARG A 41 11.82 -5.71 -20.58
N ILE A 42 10.58 -5.39 -20.23
CA ILE A 42 10.23 -4.93 -18.87
C ILE A 42 10.60 -6.00 -17.84
N ALA A 43 10.26 -7.26 -18.10
CA ALA A 43 10.58 -8.37 -17.20
C ALA A 43 12.11 -8.55 -17.03
N LEU A 44 12.87 -8.56 -18.13
CA LEU A 44 14.33 -8.67 -18.09
C LEU A 44 14.98 -7.49 -17.36
N TYR A 45 14.47 -6.27 -17.55
CA TYR A 45 14.95 -5.08 -16.87
C TYR A 45 14.73 -5.16 -15.36
N GLN A 46 13.54 -5.60 -14.94
CA GLN A 46 13.21 -5.82 -13.52
C GLN A 46 14.04 -6.94 -12.89
N GLN A 47 14.41 -7.98 -13.65
CA GLN A 47 15.24 -9.08 -13.14
C GLN A 47 16.72 -8.68 -12.98
N ARG A 48 17.25 -7.85 -13.88
CA ARG A 48 18.66 -7.41 -13.87
C ARG A 48 18.95 -6.38 -12.79
N LYS A 49 18.05 -5.43 -12.59
CA LYS A 49 18.05 -4.66 -11.35
C LYS A 49 17.67 -5.65 -10.27
N LYS A 50 18.63 -6.10 -9.44
CA LYS A 50 18.36 -6.76 -8.16
C LYS A 50 17.59 -5.81 -7.22
N TYR A 51 16.43 -5.31 -7.62
CA TYR A 51 15.44 -4.92 -6.65
C TYR A 51 15.14 -6.21 -5.92
N ASN A 52 15.42 -6.18 -4.63
CA ASN A 52 14.83 -7.07 -3.66
C ASN A 52 13.31 -6.99 -3.85
N LEU A 53 12.76 -7.69 -4.85
CA LEU A 53 11.34 -8.00 -5.00
C LEU A 53 10.97 -9.03 -3.92
N GLN A 54 11.34 -8.69 -2.69
CA GLN A 54 10.64 -9.10 -1.49
C GLN A 54 9.39 -8.24 -1.34
N THR A 55 9.22 -7.14 -2.10
CA THR A 55 7.89 -6.54 -2.27
C THR A 55 7.02 -7.58 -2.96
N LEU A 56 6.36 -8.41 -2.16
CA LEU A 56 5.15 -9.13 -2.53
C LEU A 56 4.18 -8.04 -2.97
N SER A 57 4.28 -7.65 -4.24
CA SER A 57 3.21 -6.97 -4.95
C SER A 57 1.99 -7.82 -4.64
N ARG A 58 1.04 -7.22 -3.92
CA ARG A 58 -0.20 -7.81 -3.43
C ARG A 58 -0.60 -8.94 -4.40
N PRO A 59 -0.42 -10.23 -4.03
CA PRO A 59 -0.36 -11.28 -5.02
C PRO A 59 -1.73 -11.40 -5.70
N VAL A 60 -1.85 -10.82 -6.90
CA VAL A 60 -3.01 -11.03 -7.79
C VAL A 60 -3.01 -12.49 -8.26
N SER A 61 -1.84 -13.13 -8.30
CA SER A 61 -1.73 -14.59 -8.36
C SER A 61 -1.94 -15.18 -6.98
N LYS A 62 -3.05 -15.90 -6.78
CA LYS A 62 -3.27 -16.80 -5.64
C LYS A 62 -1.94 -17.46 -5.24
N ILE A 63 -1.47 -17.21 -4.02
CA ILE A 63 -0.25 -17.85 -3.48
C ILE A 63 -0.41 -19.34 -3.77
N LYS A 64 0.49 -19.90 -4.58
CA LYS A 64 0.39 -21.30 -5.02
C LYS A 64 0.25 -22.16 -3.77
N ASN A 65 -0.83 -22.95 -3.72
CA ASN A 65 -1.15 -23.82 -2.59
C ASN A 65 0.10 -24.63 -2.21
N GLY A 66 0.72 -24.33 -1.05
CA GLY A 66 1.87 -25.09 -0.55
C GLY A 66 2.96 -24.30 0.19
N ASN A 67 3.11 -22.99 -0.01
CA ASN A 67 4.18 -22.25 0.69
C ASN A 67 3.67 -21.50 1.93
N ILE A 68 3.64 -22.18 3.07
CA ILE A 68 3.22 -21.63 4.38
C ILE A 68 4.05 -20.39 4.73
N THR A 69 5.36 -20.39 4.47
CA THR A 69 6.25 -19.26 4.74
C THR A 69 5.87 -18.02 3.94
N GLN A 70 5.45 -18.16 2.69
CA GLN A 70 4.96 -17.03 1.88
C GLN A 70 3.68 -16.43 2.46
N TRP A 71 2.76 -17.28 2.95
CA TRP A 71 1.57 -16.81 3.65
C TRP A 71 1.90 -16.06 4.93
N GLN A 72 2.84 -16.57 5.73
CA GLN A 72 3.30 -15.93 6.96
C GLN A 72 3.89 -14.53 6.67
N LEU A 73 4.78 -14.43 5.68
CA LEU A 73 5.36 -13.14 5.26
C LEU A 73 4.29 -12.18 4.72
N PHE A 74 3.30 -12.70 4.00
CA PHE A 74 2.21 -11.90 3.44
C PHE A 74 1.33 -11.33 4.55
N ILE A 75 0.92 -12.15 5.53
CA ILE A 75 0.11 -11.70 6.68
C ILE A 75 0.86 -10.64 7.48
N LEU A 76 2.16 -10.81 7.71
CA LEU A 76 2.97 -9.82 8.41
C LEU A 76 3.02 -8.48 7.67
N GLN A 77 3.09 -8.50 6.34
CA GLN A 77 3.07 -7.29 5.52
C GLN A 77 1.73 -6.56 5.50
N CYS A 78 0.66 -7.17 6.02
CA CYS A 78 -0.63 -6.49 6.17
C CYS A 78 -0.66 -5.53 7.38
N PHE A 79 0.27 -5.68 8.34
CA PHE A 79 0.36 -4.78 9.49
C PHE A 79 0.98 -3.43 9.10
N PRO A 80 0.56 -2.32 9.74
CA PRO A 80 1.15 -1.02 9.46
C PRO A 80 2.64 -1.02 9.83
N HIS A 81 3.42 -0.26 9.07
CA HIS A 81 4.88 -0.13 9.22
C HIS A 81 5.69 -1.41 8.94
N ILE A 82 5.06 -2.54 8.63
CA ILE A 82 5.75 -3.80 8.34
C ILE A 82 5.88 -3.97 6.82
N GLY A 83 7.04 -3.57 6.31
CA GLY A 83 7.44 -3.87 4.93
C GLY A 83 8.03 -5.28 4.79
N PRO A 84 8.37 -5.70 3.57
CA PRO A 84 8.86 -7.05 3.30
C PRO A 84 10.18 -7.40 3.99
N LYS A 85 11.11 -6.44 4.07
CA LYS A 85 12.36 -6.60 4.80
C LYS A 85 12.14 -6.80 6.30
N ILE A 86 11.16 -6.10 6.85
CA ILE A 86 10.81 -6.17 8.27
C ILE A 86 10.09 -7.49 8.56
N ALA A 87 9.18 -7.93 7.68
CA ALA A 87 8.50 -9.21 7.79
C ALA A 87 9.48 -10.39 7.83
N GLN A 88 10.54 -10.36 7.02
CA GLN A 88 11.60 -11.37 7.08
C GLN A 88 12.31 -11.38 8.43
N ARG A 89 12.74 -10.21 8.92
CA ARG A 89 13.38 -10.07 10.24
C ARG A 89 12.47 -10.55 11.38
N ILE A 90 11.16 -10.31 11.29
CA ILE A 90 10.18 -10.79 12.26
C ILE A 90 10.17 -12.32 12.27
N ILE A 91 10.10 -12.97 11.12
CA ILE A 91 10.10 -14.44 11.05
C ILE A 91 11.44 -15.00 11.55
N GLU A 92 12.57 -14.41 11.18
CA GLU A 92 13.89 -14.84 11.67
C GLU A 92 13.99 -14.76 13.19
N LYS A 93 13.45 -13.70 13.80
CA LYS A 93 13.53 -13.47 15.25
C LYS A 93 12.50 -14.26 16.06
N PHE A 94 11.24 -14.25 15.63
CA PHE A 94 10.13 -14.85 16.39
C PHE A 94 9.79 -16.27 15.94
N GLN A 95 10.35 -16.75 14.83
CA GLN A 95 10.19 -18.09 14.24
C GLN A 95 8.78 -18.39 13.68
N ASN A 96 7.71 -17.84 14.28
CA ASN A 96 6.34 -18.02 13.82
C ASN A 96 5.44 -16.81 14.17
N LEU A 97 4.25 -16.76 13.57
CA LEU A 97 3.28 -15.67 13.79
C LEU A 97 2.73 -15.64 15.22
N HIS A 98 2.56 -16.81 15.86
CA HIS A 98 2.03 -16.89 17.21
C HIS A 98 2.92 -16.13 18.20
N ASN A 99 4.25 -16.30 18.09
CA ASN A 99 5.23 -15.60 18.92
C ASN A 99 5.26 -14.09 18.62
N PHE A 100 5.11 -13.70 17.36
CA PHE A 100 4.98 -12.28 16.98
C PHE A 100 3.73 -11.64 17.61
N CYS A 101 2.57 -12.32 17.55
CA CYS A 101 1.32 -11.79 18.09
C CYS A 101 1.34 -11.66 19.62
N ASN A 102 2.10 -12.51 20.31
CA ASN A 102 2.23 -12.46 21.77
C ASN A 102 3.44 -11.64 22.25
N ALA A 103 4.20 -11.03 21.34
CA ALA A 103 5.39 -10.27 21.69
C ALA A 103 5.05 -8.98 22.46
N SER A 104 5.90 -8.64 23.41
CA SER A 104 5.82 -7.37 24.12
C SER A 104 6.31 -6.19 23.25
N ILE A 105 5.92 -4.97 23.61
CA ILE A 105 6.32 -3.75 22.89
C ILE A 105 7.85 -3.62 22.83
N THR A 106 8.55 -4.00 23.90
CA THR A 106 10.03 -3.95 23.97
C THR A 106 10.69 -4.99 23.07
N GLU A 107 10.07 -6.15 22.85
CA GLU A 107 10.58 -7.16 21.94
C GLU A 107 10.38 -6.78 20.47
N LEU A 108 9.25 -6.15 20.17
CA LEU A 108 8.93 -5.61 18.85
C LEU A 108 9.84 -4.43 18.48
N SER A 109 10.12 -3.51 19.41
CA SER A 109 10.99 -2.36 19.16
C SER A 109 12.47 -2.74 18.97
N ARG A 110 12.89 -3.91 19.45
CA ARG A 110 14.23 -4.45 19.18
C ARG A 110 14.42 -4.92 17.73
N ILE A 111 13.38 -4.93 16.90
CA ILE A 111 13.52 -5.26 15.47
C ILE A 111 14.02 -4.02 14.74
N GLU A 112 15.12 -4.17 14.01
CA GLU A 112 15.65 -3.09 13.19
C GLU A 112 14.60 -2.53 12.22
N GLY A 113 14.28 -1.24 12.36
CA GLY A 113 13.28 -0.53 11.55
C GLY A 113 11.94 -0.30 12.25
N LEU A 114 11.69 -0.93 13.41
CA LEU A 114 10.60 -0.60 14.31
C LEU A 114 11.08 0.27 15.46
N SER A 115 10.54 1.49 15.54
CA SER A 115 10.68 2.31 16.74
C SER A 115 9.62 1.92 17.78
N GLU A 116 9.81 2.34 19.03
CA GLU A 116 8.85 2.08 20.12
C GLU A 116 7.43 2.55 19.79
N LYS A 117 7.28 3.71 19.13
CA LYS A 117 5.97 4.21 18.67
C LYS A 117 5.30 3.26 17.67
N LYS A 118 6.05 2.76 16.68
CA LYS A 118 5.53 1.82 15.67
C LYS A 118 5.18 0.47 16.31
N ALA A 119 6.02 0.00 17.22
CA ALA A 119 5.78 -1.23 17.97
C ALA A 119 4.51 -1.12 18.84
N ALA A 120 4.30 0.02 19.51
CA ALA A 120 3.10 0.27 20.30
C ALA A 120 1.83 0.29 19.44
N GLU A 121 1.87 0.88 18.24
CA GLU A 121 0.74 0.89 17.31
C GLU A 121 0.37 -0.53 16.84
N ILE A 122 1.37 -1.35 16.48
CA ILE A 122 1.16 -2.76 16.11
C ILE A 122 0.59 -3.55 17.29
N TYR A 123 1.16 -3.38 18.49
CA TYR A 123 0.68 -4.04 19.71
C TYR A 123 -0.77 -3.68 20.03
N GLN A 124 -1.16 -2.41 19.84
CA GLN A 124 -2.54 -1.97 20.00
C GLN A 124 -3.47 -2.66 19.01
N ILE A 125 -3.09 -2.78 17.74
CA ILE A 125 -3.91 -3.46 16.72
C ILE A 125 -4.17 -4.92 17.10
N ILE A 126 -3.14 -5.63 17.55
CA ILE A 126 -3.24 -7.05 17.89
C ILE A 126 -4.12 -7.28 19.13
N ASN A 127 -4.02 -6.41 20.14
CA ASN A 127 -4.68 -6.62 21.44
C ASN A 127 -5.96 -5.80 21.65
N SER A 128 -6.33 -4.91 20.73
CA SER A 128 -7.54 -4.09 20.87
C SER A 128 -8.81 -4.91 20.65
N SER A 129 -9.85 -4.61 21.45
CA SER A 129 -11.18 -5.19 21.25
C SER A 129 -11.86 -4.57 20.03
N ILE A 130 -12.35 -5.40 19.12
CA ILE A 130 -13.17 -4.98 17.99
C ILE A 130 -14.42 -4.26 18.53
N GLY A 131 -14.57 -2.97 18.20
CA GLY A 131 -15.71 -2.13 18.62
C GLY A 131 -15.38 -0.89 19.46
N LYS A 132 -14.12 -0.70 19.89
CA LYS A 132 -13.66 0.53 20.56
C LYS A 132 -12.68 1.29 19.68
N SER A 133 -13.18 2.03 18.69
CA SER A 133 -12.34 2.98 17.96
C SER A 133 -11.97 4.14 18.89
N LYS A 134 -10.73 4.15 19.42
CA LYS A 134 -10.13 5.42 19.82
C LYS A 134 -10.10 6.30 18.58
N LYS A 135 -10.68 7.50 18.66
CA LYS A 135 -10.55 8.51 17.61
C LYS A 135 -9.05 8.67 17.34
N VAL A 136 -8.60 8.19 16.18
CA VAL A 136 -7.29 8.56 15.65
C VAL A 136 -7.36 10.07 15.51
N ASP A 137 -6.41 10.79 16.11
CA ASP A 137 -6.31 12.24 15.97
C ASP A 137 -6.39 12.56 14.48
N GLU A 138 -7.53 13.13 14.07
CA GLU A 138 -7.71 13.63 12.71
C GLU A 138 -6.60 14.66 12.54
N GLY A 139 -5.55 14.28 11.79
CA GLY A 139 -4.54 15.22 11.34
C GLY A 139 -5.24 16.45 10.77
N LYS A 140 -4.59 17.61 10.81
CA LYS A 140 -5.13 18.87 10.29
C LYS A 140 -5.38 18.77 8.78
N TYR A 141 -6.48 18.14 8.38
CA TYR A 141 -6.90 18.03 6.99
C TYR A 141 -7.46 19.38 6.57
N ILE A 142 -7.24 19.74 5.31
CA ILE A 142 -7.63 21.02 4.73
C ILE A 142 -9.16 21.21 4.83
N VAL A 143 -9.92 20.10 4.79
CA VAL A 143 -11.37 20.10 5.07
C VAL A 143 -11.75 20.66 6.44
N ASN A 144 -10.87 20.55 7.45
CA ASN A 144 -11.10 21.13 8.78
C ASN A 144 -10.87 22.65 8.81
N TYR A 145 -10.15 23.22 7.84
CA TYR A 145 -10.02 24.67 7.67
C TYR A 145 -11.22 25.26 6.92
N ILE A 146 -11.67 24.61 5.84
CA ILE A 146 -12.83 25.05 5.05
C ILE A 146 -14.10 25.09 5.92
N ARG A 147 -14.31 24.05 6.75
CA ARG A 147 -15.45 23.99 7.66
C ARG A 147 -15.40 25.01 8.80
N LYS A 148 -14.23 25.62 9.04
CA LYS A 148 -14.04 26.69 10.02
C LYS A 148 -14.43 28.05 9.43
N GLU A 149 -14.30 28.23 8.12
CA GLU A 149 -14.73 29.44 7.41
C GLU A 149 -16.26 29.52 7.30
N GLU A 150 -16.95 28.40 7.06
CA GLU A 150 -18.43 28.38 6.99
C GLU A 150 -19.10 28.79 8.31
N LYS A 151 -18.50 28.43 9.47
CA LYS A 151 -19.06 28.82 10.78
C LYS A 151 -18.86 30.29 11.14
N THR A 152 -17.92 30.98 10.51
CA THR A 152 -17.69 32.40 10.76
C THR A 152 -18.62 33.31 9.95
N GLU A 153 -19.27 32.81 8.90
CA GLU A 153 -20.23 33.59 8.12
C GLU A 153 -21.65 33.59 8.73
N ASP A 154 -22.04 32.51 9.41
CA ASP A 154 -23.36 32.40 10.05
C ASP A 154 -23.51 33.20 11.36
N ASP A 155 -22.41 33.62 11.99
CA ASP A 155 -22.40 34.34 13.29
C ASP A 155 -22.24 35.87 13.14
N VAL A 156 -22.21 36.39 11.90
CA VAL A 156 -22.06 37.84 11.60
C VAL A 156 -23.38 38.45 11.10
N THR A 157 -24.46 37.66 11.01
CA THR A 157 -25.78 38.13 10.54
C THR A 157 -26.89 37.99 11.59
N GLN A 158 -26.58 38.30 12.86
CA GLN A 158 -27.57 38.62 13.89
C GLN A 158 -27.24 39.96 14.55
#